data_AF-A0AB74CPE5-F1
#
_entry.id   AF-A0AB74CPE5-F1
#
_cell.length_a   1.000
_cell.length_b   1.000
_cell.length_c   1.000
_cell.angle_alpha   90.00
_cell.angle_beta   90.00
_cell.angle_gamma   90.00
#
_symmetry.space_group_name_H-M   'P 1'
#
loop_
_entity.id
_entity.type
_entity.pdbx_description
1 polymer ?
#
loop_
_entity_poly.entity_id
_entity_poly.type
_entity_poly.pdbx_seq_one_letter_code
_entity_poly.pdbx_strand_id
1 'polypeptide(L)'
;MRFSALGLVAALLSQVQASPVARASKTPYFFLIGDSTVAVNGGWGNGLLAYLKDPAKGENRAVSGTTTISWKANGRWDDLIKSVESNAANYEPIVTVQFGHNDQKSLTLAQFTSNLESIATDIQGAGGTPIFITSLTRRNFDGDEVKQDLKDWRDATITAAQAVGIQYLDLNTASTNYVNAIGEENAIKYNLTPDDRTHLNPAGEAVFGRMTLDLLLQARGDLNAYFEPNEALSERIANGEYATGDE
;
A
#
# COMPACT_ATOMS: atom_id res chain seq x y z
N MET A 1 1.04 22.61 -72.34
CA MET A 1 0.16 22.39 -71.16
C MET A 1 0.89 21.53 -70.14
N ARG A 2 1.49 22.12 -69.10
CA ARG A 2 1.84 21.45 -67.83
C ARG A 2 1.88 22.52 -66.75
N PHE A 3 0.84 22.59 -65.93
CA PHE A 3 0.82 23.37 -64.70
C PHE A 3 1.28 22.45 -63.56
N SER A 4 2.39 22.80 -62.91
CA SER A 4 2.79 22.17 -61.65
C SER A 4 2.26 23.02 -60.50
N ALA A 5 1.25 22.53 -59.80
CA ALA A 5 0.76 23.13 -58.56
C ALA A 5 1.62 22.63 -57.40
N LEU A 6 2.42 23.53 -56.79
CA LEU A 6 3.00 23.28 -55.47
C LEU A 6 1.90 23.47 -54.42
N GLY A 7 1.47 22.38 -53.79
CA GLY A 7 0.63 22.42 -52.59
C GLY A 7 1.49 22.76 -51.38
N LEU A 8 1.25 23.93 -50.78
CA LEU A 8 1.84 24.32 -49.50
C LEU A 8 1.00 23.68 -48.38
N VAL A 9 1.51 22.65 -47.71
CA VAL A 9 0.89 22.08 -46.51
C VAL A 9 1.36 22.91 -45.31
N ALA A 10 0.47 23.73 -44.76
CA ALA A 10 0.71 24.43 -43.51
C ALA A 10 0.54 23.45 -42.34
N ALA A 11 1.64 23.12 -41.66
CA ALA A 11 1.58 22.37 -40.41
C ALA A 11 1.17 23.31 -39.26
N LEU A 12 -0.06 23.19 -38.79
CA LEU A 12 -0.53 23.80 -37.55
C LEU A 12 0.05 23.02 -36.36
N LEU A 13 1.09 23.57 -35.75
CA LEU A 13 1.60 23.10 -34.46
C LEU A 13 0.66 23.61 -33.36
N SER A 14 -0.22 22.74 -32.87
CA SER A 14 -0.99 22.98 -31.65
C SER A 14 -0.03 22.99 -30.46
N GLN A 15 0.29 24.17 -29.93
CA GLN A 15 0.97 24.24 -28.64
C GLN A 15 -0.03 23.91 -27.54
N VAL A 16 0.09 22.71 -26.96
CA VAL A 16 -0.56 22.37 -25.70
C VAL A 16 0.17 23.16 -24.61
N GLN A 17 -0.44 24.26 -24.14
CA GLN A 17 -0.01 24.91 -22.92
C GLN A 17 -0.41 24.00 -21.75
N ALA A 18 0.57 23.35 -21.12
CA ALA A 18 0.38 22.77 -19.80
C ALA A 18 0.25 23.92 -18.79
N SER A 19 -0.85 23.95 -18.05
CA SER A 19 -1.04 24.85 -16.91
C SER A 19 -0.61 24.13 -15.63
N PRO A 20 0.52 24.46 -14.99
CA PRO A 20 0.76 24.02 -13.63
C PRO A 20 0.25 25.12 -12.70
N VAL A 21 -0.98 24.98 -12.23
CA VAL A 21 -1.26 25.45 -10.87
C VAL A 21 -1.41 24.19 -10.05
N ALA A 22 -0.28 23.59 -9.69
CA ALA A 22 -0.25 22.63 -8.59
C ALA A 22 -0.73 23.40 -7.36
N ARG A 23 -2.00 23.19 -7.01
CA ARG A 23 -2.54 23.55 -5.70
C ARG A 23 -1.56 22.98 -4.68
N ALA A 24 -1.10 23.77 -3.72
CA ALA A 24 -0.32 23.24 -2.61
C ALA A 24 -1.12 22.06 -2.03
N SER A 25 -0.60 20.83 -2.18
CA SER A 25 -1.25 19.65 -1.62
C SER A 25 -1.33 19.86 -0.11
N LYS A 26 -2.50 19.55 0.46
CA LYS A 26 -2.62 19.60 1.92
C LYS A 26 -1.63 18.58 2.49
N THR A 27 -1.05 18.90 3.63
CA THR A 27 -0.22 17.96 4.38
C THR A 27 -0.97 16.62 4.58
N PRO A 28 -0.34 15.46 4.38
CA PRO A 28 -1.04 14.19 4.51
C PRO A 28 -1.33 13.83 5.97
N TYR A 29 -2.47 13.18 6.18
CA TYR A 29 -2.81 12.47 7.41
C TYR A 29 -3.11 11.01 7.08
N PHE A 30 -2.27 10.09 7.54
CA PHE A 30 -2.39 8.67 7.25
C PHE A 30 -3.29 7.93 8.26
N PHE A 31 -4.21 7.13 7.74
CA PHE A 31 -4.95 6.14 8.50
C PHE A 31 -4.65 4.76 7.91
N LEU A 32 -3.93 3.92 8.67
CA LEU A 32 -3.63 2.55 8.22
C LEU A 32 -4.70 1.62 8.77
N ILE A 33 -5.43 0.92 7.88
CA ILE A 33 -6.42 -0.07 8.27
C ILE A 33 -6.07 -1.43 7.67
N GLY A 34 -6.38 -2.49 8.41
CA GLY A 34 -6.06 -3.84 7.98
C GLY A 34 -6.13 -4.87 9.10
N ASP A 35 -5.58 -6.04 8.81
CA ASP A 35 -5.49 -7.17 9.74
C ASP A 35 -4.21 -7.15 10.59
N SER A 36 -3.85 -8.30 11.18
CA SER A 36 -2.68 -8.44 12.06
C SER A 36 -1.35 -8.18 11.37
N THR A 37 -1.31 -8.23 10.03
CA THR A 37 -0.10 -7.97 9.25
C THR A 37 0.12 -6.48 8.94
N VAL A 38 -0.81 -5.62 9.35
CA VAL A 38 -0.66 -4.16 9.40
C VAL A 38 -0.59 -3.66 10.85
N ALA A 39 -1.33 -4.32 11.75
CA ALA A 39 -1.49 -3.92 13.14
C ALA A 39 -0.19 -3.90 13.95
N VAL A 40 -0.23 -3.20 15.09
CA VAL A 40 0.85 -3.17 16.08
C VAL A 40 1.14 -4.59 16.59
N ASN A 41 2.43 -4.90 16.82
CA ASN A 41 2.92 -6.20 17.30
C ASN A 41 2.66 -7.36 16.33
N GLY A 42 3.02 -7.20 15.06
CA GLY A 42 2.89 -8.28 14.08
C GLY A 42 2.80 -7.83 12.63
N GLY A 43 2.63 -6.53 12.39
CA GLY A 43 2.46 -5.97 11.06
C GLY A 43 3.48 -4.90 10.69
N TRP A 44 3.46 -4.50 9.43
CA TRP A 44 4.39 -3.52 8.88
C TRP A 44 4.00 -2.06 9.15
N GLY A 45 2.77 -1.81 9.61
CA GLY A 45 2.17 -0.47 9.61
C GLY A 45 2.96 0.56 10.40
N ASN A 46 3.46 0.19 11.57
CA ASN A 46 4.28 1.07 12.39
C ASN A 46 5.67 1.28 11.78
N GLY A 47 6.23 0.29 11.08
CA GLY A 47 7.48 0.45 10.34
C GLY A 47 7.40 1.49 9.23
N LEU A 48 6.25 1.61 8.55
CA LEU A 48 6.01 2.71 7.60
C LEU A 48 5.91 4.06 8.33
N LEU A 49 5.10 4.12 9.39
CA LEU A 49 4.85 5.37 10.13
C LEU A 49 6.08 5.88 10.90
N ALA A 50 7.05 5.01 11.21
CA ALA A 50 8.29 5.38 11.88
C ALA A 50 9.12 6.43 11.11
N TYR A 51 8.95 6.50 9.79
CA TYR A 51 9.62 7.48 8.94
C TYR A 51 8.82 8.78 8.79
N LEU A 52 7.55 8.82 9.19
CA LEU A 52 6.68 9.97 8.97
C LEU A 52 7.12 11.14 9.85
N LYS A 53 7.22 12.34 9.27
CA LYS A 53 7.66 13.55 9.98
C LYS A 53 6.67 14.72 9.87
N ASP A 54 6.78 15.62 10.83
CA ASP A 54 5.99 16.85 10.86
C ASP A 54 6.16 17.68 9.57
N PRO A 55 5.09 18.28 9.04
CA PRO A 55 3.77 18.41 9.67
C PRO A 55 2.81 17.24 9.41
N ALA A 56 3.24 16.18 8.72
CA ALA A 56 2.39 15.04 8.45
C ALA A 56 2.10 14.22 9.71
N LYS A 57 0.94 13.57 9.72
CA LYS A 57 0.46 12.77 10.85
C LYS A 57 0.00 11.41 10.39
N GLY A 58 0.03 10.44 11.27
CA GLY A 58 -0.40 9.10 10.92
C GLY A 58 -0.78 8.29 12.13
N GLU A 59 -1.72 7.38 11.94
CA GLU A 59 -2.12 6.42 12.97
C GLU A 59 -2.39 5.05 12.37
N ASN A 60 -1.95 4.03 13.11
CA ASN A 60 -2.20 2.64 12.78
C ASN A 60 -3.48 2.17 13.49
N ARG A 61 -4.55 2.03 12.71
CA ARG A 61 -5.87 1.56 13.16
C ARG A 61 -6.15 0.12 12.72
N ALA A 62 -5.16 -0.60 12.21
CA ALA A 62 -5.33 -2.01 11.88
C ALA A 62 -5.58 -2.85 13.14
N VAL A 63 -6.37 -3.90 13.00
CA VAL A 63 -6.81 -4.74 14.12
C VAL A 63 -6.55 -6.21 13.81
N SER A 64 -5.77 -6.85 14.67
CA SER A 64 -5.42 -8.26 14.55
C SER A 64 -6.64 -9.17 14.45
N GLY A 65 -6.56 -10.15 13.54
CA GLY A 65 -7.61 -11.16 13.33
C GLY A 65 -8.85 -10.68 12.55
N THR A 66 -8.87 -9.43 12.08
CA THR A 66 -10.02 -8.91 11.33
C THR A 66 -10.02 -9.30 9.85
N THR A 67 -11.21 -9.31 9.27
CA THR A 67 -11.51 -9.38 7.83
C THR A 67 -12.05 -8.01 7.37
N THR A 68 -12.30 -7.82 6.08
CA THR A 68 -12.97 -6.60 5.57
C THR A 68 -14.35 -6.38 6.21
N ILE A 69 -15.01 -7.45 6.67
CA ILE A 69 -16.31 -7.39 7.35
C ILE A 69 -16.12 -7.04 8.84
N SER A 70 -15.32 -7.84 9.56
CA SER A 70 -15.23 -7.67 11.01
C SER A 70 -14.45 -6.42 11.42
N TRP A 71 -13.57 -5.88 10.58
CA TRP A 71 -12.91 -4.61 10.83
C TRP A 71 -13.92 -3.46 10.89
N LYS A 72 -14.89 -3.40 9.96
CA LYS A 72 -15.94 -2.36 9.93
C LYS A 72 -16.89 -2.39 11.15
N ALA A 73 -16.95 -3.51 11.86
CA ALA A 73 -17.88 -3.71 12.98
C ALA A 73 -17.54 -2.87 14.23
N ASN A 74 -18.46 -2.88 15.20
CA ASN A 74 -18.28 -2.29 16.54
C ASN A 74 -17.94 -0.79 16.53
N GLY A 75 -18.50 -0.02 15.58
CA GLY A 75 -18.33 1.43 15.50
C GLY A 75 -16.99 1.90 14.94
N ARG A 76 -16.05 0.99 14.62
CA ARG A 76 -14.74 1.35 14.05
C ARG A 76 -14.86 2.05 12.70
N TRP A 77 -15.79 1.58 11.85
CA TRP A 77 -16.01 2.20 10.54
C TRP A 77 -16.49 3.65 10.68
N ASP A 78 -17.52 3.87 11.49
CA ASP A 78 -18.09 5.20 11.71
C ASP A 78 -17.06 6.15 12.31
N ASP A 79 -16.21 5.67 13.22
CA ASP A 79 -15.12 6.45 13.81
C ASP A 79 -14.03 6.82 12.79
N LEU A 80 -13.63 5.87 11.93
CA LEU A 80 -12.70 6.16 10.84
C LEU A 80 -13.26 7.22 9.90
N ILE A 81 -14.50 7.05 9.42
CA ILE A 81 -15.13 7.97 8.48
C ILE A 81 -15.22 9.39 9.08
N LYS A 82 -15.66 9.51 10.34
CA LYS A 82 -15.66 10.81 11.03
C LYS A 82 -14.26 11.42 11.15
N SER A 83 -13.24 10.60 11.37
CA SER A 83 -11.85 11.07 11.45
C SER A 83 -11.35 11.57 10.10
N VAL A 84 -11.68 10.87 9.01
CA VAL A 84 -11.38 11.30 7.64
C VAL A 84 -12.04 12.64 7.35
N GLU A 85 -13.35 12.76 7.56
CA GLU A 85 -14.13 14.00 7.33
C GLU A 85 -13.57 15.17 8.14
N SER A 86 -13.28 14.95 9.42
CA SER A 86 -12.79 15.99 10.34
C SER A 86 -11.40 16.51 9.97
N ASN A 87 -10.56 15.66 9.36
CA ASN A 87 -9.22 16.05 8.92
C ASN A 87 -9.20 16.63 7.51
N ALA A 88 -10.18 16.32 6.65
CA ALA A 88 -10.22 16.74 5.25
C ALA A 88 -10.17 18.27 5.04
N ALA A 89 -10.53 19.08 6.04
CA ALA A 89 -10.40 20.54 5.98
C ALA A 89 -8.93 21.00 6.00
N ASN A 90 -8.09 20.39 6.84
CA ASN A 90 -6.72 20.83 7.13
C ASN A 90 -5.63 19.95 6.53
N TYR A 91 -5.93 18.67 6.31
CA TYR A 91 -5.01 17.64 5.79
C TYR A 91 -5.57 17.01 4.51
N GLU A 92 -4.75 16.24 3.81
CA GLU A 92 -5.17 15.20 2.87
C GLU A 92 -5.27 13.88 3.65
N PRO A 93 -6.47 13.39 4.00
CA PRO A 93 -6.61 12.09 4.64
C PRO A 93 -6.27 10.99 3.64
N ILE A 94 -5.19 10.24 3.87
CA ILE A 94 -4.82 9.08 3.07
C ILE A 94 -5.13 7.84 3.89
N VAL A 95 -6.01 6.97 3.37
CA VAL A 95 -6.39 5.73 4.06
C VAL A 95 -5.78 4.56 3.31
N THR A 96 -4.76 3.93 3.89
CA THR A 96 -4.20 2.70 3.31
C THR A 96 -4.97 1.49 3.80
N VAL A 97 -5.36 0.60 2.90
CA VAL A 97 -6.22 -0.55 3.19
C VAL A 97 -5.52 -1.84 2.78
N GLN A 98 -5.27 -2.75 3.73
CA GLN A 98 -4.75 -4.08 3.44
C GLN A 98 -5.53 -5.17 4.20
N PHE A 99 -6.10 -6.11 3.43
CA PHE A 99 -6.77 -7.30 3.95
C PHE A 99 -6.43 -8.52 3.07
N GLY A 100 -6.88 -9.71 3.48
CA GLY A 100 -6.70 -10.95 2.72
C GLY A 100 -6.35 -12.16 3.60
N HIS A 101 -5.50 -12.00 4.62
CA HIS A 101 -5.02 -13.16 5.40
C HIS A 101 -6.10 -13.89 6.18
N ASN A 102 -7.13 -13.16 6.64
CA ASN A 102 -8.26 -13.73 7.37
C ASN A 102 -9.49 -13.91 6.47
N ASP A 103 -9.65 -13.03 5.49
CA ASP A 103 -10.71 -13.11 4.49
C ASP A 103 -10.64 -14.44 3.73
N GLN A 104 -9.42 -14.92 3.40
CA GLN A 104 -9.22 -16.22 2.74
C GLN A 104 -9.75 -17.44 3.49
N LYS A 105 -9.99 -17.30 4.80
CA LYS A 105 -10.45 -18.39 5.65
C LYS A 105 -11.98 -18.46 5.72
N SER A 106 -12.69 -17.42 5.30
CA SER A 106 -14.11 -17.25 5.63
C SER A 106 -14.96 -16.59 4.54
N LEU A 107 -14.36 -15.91 3.57
CA LEU A 107 -15.06 -15.22 2.50
C LEU A 107 -14.78 -15.88 1.14
N THR A 108 -15.66 -15.62 0.19
CA THR A 108 -15.38 -15.83 -1.23
C THR A 108 -14.64 -14.63 -1.82
N LEU A 109 -13.89 -14.82 -2.92
CA LEU A 109 -13.22 -13.73 -3.63
C LEU A 109 -14.21 -12.62 -4.04
N ALA A 110 -15.41 -12.99 -4.51
CA ALA A 110 -16.43 -12.01 -4.90
C ALA A 110 -16.91 -11.14 -3.73
N GLN A 111 -17.12 -11.74 -2.54
CA GLN A 111 -17.47 -10.97 -1.33
C GLN A 111 -16.33 -10.04 -0.94
N PHE A 112 -15.10 -10.52 -0.99
CA PHE A 112 -13.92 -9.73 -0.66
C PHE A 112 -13.73 -8.54 -1.59
N THR A 113 -13.78 -8.75 -2.91
CA THR A 113 -13.70 -7.69 -3.91
C THR A 113 -14.79 -6.64 -3.67
N SER A 114 -16.05 -7.05 -3.53
CA SER A 114 -17.17 -6.12 -3.30
C SER A 114 -17.03 -5.34 -1.98
N ASN A 115 -16.54 -5.98 -0.92
CA ASN A 115 -16.28 -5.30 0.35
C ASN A 115 -15.19 -4.23 0.21
N LEU A 116 -14.11 -4.53 -0.51
CA LEU A 116 -13.05 -3.56 -0.79
C LEU A 116 -13.61 -2.38 -1.59
N GLU A 117 -14.34 -2.62 -2.68
CA GLU A 117 -14.96 -1.55 -3.49
C GLU A 117 -15.86 -0.64 -2.64
N SER A 118 -16.65 -1.20 -1.72
CA SER A 118 -17.45 -0.43 -0.76
C SER A 118 -16.57 0.39 0.20
N ILE A 119 -15.50 -0.20 0.75
CA ILE A 119 -14.55 0.51 1.62
C ILE A 119 -13.96 1.72 0.91
N ALA A 120 -13.48 1.56 -0.33
CA ALA A 120 -12.93 2.67 -1.11
C ALA A 120 -13.96 3.76 -1.39
N THR A 121 -15.17 3.37 -1.81
CA THR A 121 -16.25 4.31 -2.12
C THR A 121 -16.64 5.14 -0.90
N ASP A 122 -16.78 4.50 0.26
CA ASP A 122 -17.10 5.15 1.53
C ASP A 122 -15.98 6.15 1.93
N ILE A 123 -14.70 5.77 1.79
CA ILE A 123 -13.55 6.66 2.08
C ILE A 123 -13.53 7.87 1.14
N GLN A 124 -13.74 7.65 -0.17
CA GLN A 124 -13.82 8.74 -1.16
C GLN A 124 -14.99 9.69 -0.85
N GLY A 125 -16.14 9.13 -0.48
CA GLY A 125 -17.32 9.90 -0.08
C GLY A 125 -17.08 10.80 1.14
N ALA A 126 -16.23 10.35 2.07
CA ALA A 126 -15.79 11.11 3.24
C ALA A 126 -14.72 12.17 2.92
N GLY A 127 -14.25 12.26 1.67
CA GLY A 127 -13.19 13.18 1.25
C GLY A 127 -11.77 12.67 1.49
N GLY A 128 -11.59 11.38 1.76
CA GLY A 128 -10.29 10.73 1.89
C GLY A 128 -9.79 10.13 0.57
N THR A 129 -8.49 9.89 0.50
CA THR A 129 -7.80 9.21 -0.60
C THR A 129 -7.53 7.75 -0.18
N PRO A 130 -8.32 6.76 -0.63
CA PRO A 130 -8.01 5.36 -0.37
C PRO A 130 -6.84 4.90 -1.25
N ILE A 131 -5.94 4.10 -0.66
CA ILE A 131 -4.88 3.39 -1.38
C ILE A 131 -4.93 1.93 -0.93
N PHE A 132 -5.16 1.01 -1.86
CA PHE A 132 -5.12 -0.41 -1.53
C PHE A 132 -3.69 -0.92 -1.50
N ILE A 133 -3.38 -1.76 -0.52
CA ILE A 133 -2.10 -2.45 -0.41
C ILE A 133 -2.44 -3.93 -0.36
N THR A 134 -1.95 -4.69 -1.33
CA THR A 134 -2.17 -6.14 -1.35
C THR A 134 -1.48 -6.79 -0.15
N SER A 135 -2.12 -7.76 0.51
CA SER A 135 -1.52 -8.45 1.67
C SER A 135 -0.11 -8.98 1.39
N LEU A 136 0.81 -8.81 2.35
CA LEU A 136 2.18 -9.29 2.20
C LEU A 136 2.25 -10.82 2.12
N THR A 137 3.32 -11.33 1.54
CA THR A 137 3.51 -12.77 1.40
C THR A 137 3.71 -13.47 2.75
N ARG A 138 3.24 -14.71 2.88
CA ARG A 138 3.67 -15.57 4.00
C ARG A 138 5.07 -16.08 3.72
N ARG A 139 5.83 -16.42 4.76
CA ARG A 139 7.17 -17.00 4.64
C ARG A 139 7.13 -18.53 4.63
N ASN A 140 6.14 -19.10 3.95
CA ASN A 140 5.98 -20.55 3.79
C ASN A 140 6.65 -20.96 2.48
N PHE A 141 7.70 -21.78 2.52
CA PHE A 141 8.41 -22.23 1.33
C PHE A 141 7.89 -23.59 0.82
N ASP A 142 8.00 -23.81 -0.49
CA ASP A 142 7.86 -25.08 -1.19
C ASP A 142 9.08 -25.29 -2.09
N GLY A 143 10.07 -26.04 -1.58
CA GLY A 143 11.40 -26.03 -2.17
C GLY A 143 12.05 -24.66 -1.98
N ASP A 144 12.57 -24.09 -3.07
CA ASP A 144 13.34 -22.83 -3.03
C ASP A 144 12.47 -21.57 -3.16
N GLU A 145 11.15 -21.72 -3.34
CA GLU A 145 10.23 -20.59 -3.54
C GLU A 145 9.13 -20.52 -2.48
N VAL A 146 8.68 -19.31 -2.19
CA VAL A 146 7.51 -19.07 -1.35
C VAL A 146 6.22 -19.55 -2.01
N LYS A 147 5.39 -20.23 -1.22
CA LYS A 147 3.99 -20.54 -1.56
C LYS A 147 3.19 -19.26 -1.68
N GLN A 148 2.69 -18.97 -2.88
CA GLN A 148 1.84 -17.82 -3.15
C GLN A 148 0.37 -18.09 -2.78
N ASP A 149 0.10 -18.40 -1.52
CA ASP A 149 -1.23 -18.78 -1.01
C ASP A 149 -2.26 -17.63 -1.03
N LEU A 150 -1.78 -16.39 -1.20
CA LEU A 150 -2.60 -15.18 -1.26
C LEU A 150 -2.73 -14.60 -2.67
N LYS A 151 -2.23 -15.28 -3.70
CA LYS A 151 -2.21 -14.75 -5.08
C LYS A 151 -3.60 -14.31 -5.56
N ASP A 152 -4.62 -15.14 -5.37
CA ASP A 152 -5.97 -14.82 -5.82
C ASP A 152 -6.58 -13.63 -5.05
N TRP A 153 -6.20 -13.46 -3.78
CA TRP A 153 -6.63 -12.36 -2.91
C TRP A 153 -5.91 -11.05 -3.26
N ARG A 154 -4.64 -11.12 -3.64
CA ARG A 154 -3.90 -10.02 -4.26
C ARG A 154 -4.59 -9.59 -5.56
N ASP A 155 -4.86 -10.53 -6.46
CA ASP A 155 -5.48 -10.23 -7.77
C ASP A 155 -6.89 -9.62 -7.60
N ALA A 156 -7.66 -10.12 -6.63
CA ALA A 156 -8.96 -9.55 -6.25
C ALA A 156 -8.85 -8.12 -5.69
N THR A 157 -7.82 -7.83 -4.90
CA THR A 157 -7.53 -6.49 -4.38
C THR A 157 -7.21 -5.51 -5.51
N ILE A 158 -6.37 -5.92 -6.46
CA ILE A 158 -6.01 -5.10 -7.63
C ILE A 158 -7.25 -4.87 -8.51
N THR A 159 -8.06 -5.91 -8.72
CA THR A 159 -9.32 -5.81 -9.47
C THR A 159 -10.26 -4.79 -8.83
N ALA A 160 -10.45 -4.85 -7.50
CA ALA A 160 -11.28 -3.90 -6.78
C ALA A 160 -10.76 -2.46 -6.91
N ALA A 161 -9.44 -2.25 -6.76
CA ALA A 161 -8.83 -0.93 -6.91
C ALA A 161 -9.07 -0.34 -8.31
N GLN A 162 -8.90 -1.17 -9.35
CA GLN A 162 -9.15 -0.77 -10.74
C GLN A 162 -10.62 -0.45 -10.99
N ALA A 163 -11.54 -1.25 -10.43
CA ALA A 163 -12.98 -1.07 -10.61
C ALA A 163 -13.48 0.29 -10.08
N VAL A 164 -12.93 0.75 -8.94
CA VAL A 164 -13.30 2.04 -8.32
C VAL A 164 -12.32 3.18 -8.66
N GLY A 165 -11.34 2.92 -9.53
CA GLY A 165 -10.43 3.94 -10.06
C GLY A 165 -9.47 4.53 -9.03
N ILE A 166 -8.97 3.73 -8.09
CA ILE A 166 -8.04 4.16 -7.04
C ILE A 166 -6.64 3.57 -7.24
N GLN A 167 -5.65 4.13 -6.55
CA GLN A 167 -4.29 3.59 -6.55
C GLN A 167 -4.21 2.28 -5.74
N TYR A 168 -3.30 1.40 -6.14
CA TYR A 168 -2.92 0.23 -5.37
C TYR A 168 -1.39 0.08 -5.33
N LEU A 169 -0.89 -0.55 -4.27
CA LEU A 169 0.51 -0.94 -4.08
C LEU A 169 0.59 -2.46 -3.95
N ASP A 170 1.42 -3.08 -4.78
CA ASP A 170 1.53 -4.55 -4.86
C ASP A 170 2.61 -5.10 -3.91
N LEU A 171 2.37 -4.93 -2.61
CA LEU A 171 3.25 -5.43 -1.57
C LEU A 171 3.36 -6.97 -1.60
N ASN A 172 2.35 -7.69 -2.07
CA ASN A 172 2.39 -9.15 -2.16
C ASN A 172 3.51 -9.59 -3.12
N THR A 173 3.57 -8.99 -4.30
CA THR A 173 4.62 -9.29 -5.29
C THR A 173 5.98 -8.82 -4.80
N ALA A 174 6.08 -7.59 -4.30
CA ALA A 174 7.34 -7.03 -3.80
C ALA A 174 7.94 -7.90 -2.68
N SER A 175 7.11 -8.27 -1.70
CA SER A 175 7.55 -9.11 -0.59
C SER A 175 7.83 -10.54 -1.00
N THR A 176 7.09 -11.13 -1.95
CA THR A 176 7.39 -12.46 -2.50
C THR A 176 8.76 -12.47 -3.17
N ASN A 177 9.05 -11.48 -4.01
CA ASN A 177 10.33 -11.37 -4.69
C ASN A 177 11.49 -11.20 -3.70
N TYR A 178 11.33 -10.32 -2.71
CA TYR A 178 12.34 -10.12 -1.67
C TYR A 178 12.59 -11.38 -0.84
N VAL A 179 11.51 -12.04 -0.37
CA VAL A 179 11.61 -13.25 0.45
C VAL A 179 12.25 -14.41 -0.33
N ASN A 180 11.95 -14.56 -1.62
CA ASN A 180 12.62 -15.53 -2.49
C ASN A 180 14.11 -15.20 -2.65
N ALA A 181 14.46 -13.92 -2.85
CA ALA A 181 15.84 -13.51 -3.07
C ALA A 181 16.75 -13.77 -1.84
N ILE A 182 16.24 -13.53 -0.63
CA ILE A 182 17.01 -13.74 0.61
C ILE A 182 17.04 -15.21 1.07
N GLY A 183 16.13 -16.05 0.55
CA GLY A 183 15.95 -17.46 0.91
C GLY A 183 15.31 -17.70 2.27
N GLU A 184 14.85 -18.93 2.51
CA GLU A 184 14.09 -19.30 3.72
C GLU A 184 14.85 -19.00 5.02
N GLU A 185 16.14 -19.32 5.08
CA GLU A 185 16.97 -19.13 6.28
C GLU A 185 16.95 -17.67 6.79
N ASN A 186 16.98 -16.71 5.87
CA ASN A 186 16.91 -15.30 6.22
C ASN A 186 15.46 -14.85 6.42
N ALA A 187 14.54 -15.34 5.59
CA ALA A 187 13.12 -14.99 5.69
C ALA A 187 12.54 -15.33 7.07
N ILE A 188 12.88 -16.49 7.64
CA ILE A 188 12.34 -16.91 8.94
C ILE A 188 12.82 -16.03 10.11
N LYS A 189 13.89 -15.24 9.93
CA LYS A 189 14.38 -14.27 10.93
C LYS A 189 13.44 -13.09 11.10
N TYR A 190 12.44 -12.91 10.23
CA TYR A 190 11.39 -11.90 10.38
C TYR A 190 10.14 -12.40 11.10
N ASN A 191 10.07 -13.68 11.46
CA ASN A 191 8.88 -14.23 12.11
C ASN A 191 8.73 -13.73 13.55
N LEU A 192 7.50 -13.37 13.93
CA LEU A 192 7.18 -12.93 15.29
C LEU A 192 7.55 -13.99 16.35
N THR A 193 7.29 -15.26 16.03
CA THR A 193 7.76 -16.41 16.80
C THR A 193 8.32 -17.46 15.83
N PRO A 194 9.16 -18.42 16.28
CA PRO A 194 9.84 -19.35 15.38
C PRO A 194 8.94 -20.13 14.42
N ASP A 195 7.67 -20.36 14.76
CA ASP A 195 6.72 -21.11 13.92
C ASP A 195 5.70 -20.20 13.19
N ASP A 196 5.77 -18.89 13.41
CA ASP A 196 4.82 -17.92 12.85
C ASP A 196 5.28 -17.38 11.50
N ARG A 197 4.85 -18.02 10.42
CA ARG A 197 5.16 -17.60 9.04
C ARG A 197 4.32 -16.42 8.53
N THR A 198 3.54 -15.77 9.39
CA THR A 198 2.58 -14.71 9.00
C THR A 198 2.92 -13.37 9.64
N HIS A 199 3.07 -13.34 10.95
CA HIS A 199 3.33 -12.11 11.69
C HIS A 199 4.82 -11.77 11.72
N LEU A 200 5.09 -10.46 11.73
CA LEU A 200 6.42 -9.89 11.69
C LEU A 200 6.91 -9.61 13.12
N ASN A 201 8.19 -9.89 13.37
CA ASN A 201 8.90 -9.34 14.53
C ASN A 201 9.36 -7.89 14.25
N PRO A 202 10.05 -7.20 15.18
CA PRO A 202 10.49 -5.82 14.97
C PRO A 202 11.37 -5.60 13.71
N ALA A 203 12.29 -6.52 13.41
CA ALA A 203 13.10 -6.44 12.19
C ALA A 203 12.22 -6.56 10.94
N GLY A 204 11.27 -7.51 10.94
CA GLY A 204 10.29 -7.66 9.87
C GLY A 204 9.39 -6.44 9.72
N GLU A 205 8.95 -5.83 10.83
CA GLU A 205 8.16 -4.59 10.84
C GLU A 205 8.92 -3.46 10.16
N ALA A 206 10.20 -3.26 10.50
CA ALA A 206 11.05 -2.24 9.86
C ALA A 206 11.25 -2.50 8.36
N VAL A 207 11.63 -3.72 7.98
CA VAL A 207 11.93 -4.08 6.58
C VAL A 207 10.68 -4.01 5.69
N PHE A 208 9.57 -4.63 6.10
CA PHE A 208 8.34 -4.63 5.30
C PHE A 208 7.63 -3.27 5.37
N GLY A 209 7.79 -2.53 6.47
CA GLY A 209 7.33 -1.15 6.59
C GLY A 209 8.04 -0.24 5.60
N ARG A 210 9.37 -0.36 5.50
CA ARG A 210 10.18 0.37 4.51
C ARG A 210 9.82 -0.01 3.08
N MET A 211 9.70 -1.31 2.79
CA MET A 211 9.27 -1.79 1.47
C MET A 211 7.92 -1.21 1.06
N THR A 212 6.96 -1.14 2.00
CA THR A 212 5.64 -0.54 1.74
C THR A 212 5.73 0.96 1.51
N LEU A 213 6.58 1.66 2.27
CA LEU A 213 6.86 3.07 2.07
C LEU A 213 7.48 3.34 0.70
N ASP A 214 8.44 2.53 0.27
CA ASP A 214 9.11 2.70 -1.03
C ASP A 214 8.12 2.54 -2.18
N LEU A 215 7.21 1.56 -2.10
CA LEU A 215 6.09 1.42 -3.05
C LEU A 215 5.19 2.66 -3.04
N LEU A 216 4.85 3.19 -1.85
CA LEU A 216 4.04 4.39 -1.72
C LEU A 216 4.71 5.60 -2.36
N LEU A 217 5.99 5.84 -2.07
CA LEU A 217 6.75 6.99 -2.60
C LEU A 217 7.00 6.87 -4.11
N GLN A 218 7.10 5.65 -4.64
CA GLN A 218 7.12 5.41 -6.08
C GLN A 218 5.80 5.81 -6.74
N ALA A 219 4.66 5.51 -6.11
CA ALA A 219 3.33 5.82 -6.64
C ALA A 219 2.88 7.27 -6.38
N ARG A 220 3.39 7.89 -5.30
CA ARG A 220 3.04 9.21 -4.78
C ARG A 220 4.31 9.98 -4.40
N GLY A 221 5.11 10.33 -5.41
CA GLY A 221 6.36 11.06 -5.23
C GLY A 221 6.18 12.46 -4.61
N ASP A 222 4.96 13.00 -4.61
CA ASP A 222 4.59 14.21 -3.89
C ASP A 222 4.65 14.05 -2.36
N LEU A 223 4.67 12.81 -1.85
CA LEU A 223 4.74 12.53 -0.41
C LEU A 223 6.17 12.48 0.14
N ASN A 224 7.20 12.47 -0.72
CA ASN A 224 8.61 12.33 -0.30
C ASN A 224 9.03 13.32 0.80
N ALA A 225 8.52 14.55 0.76
CA ALA A 225 8.87 15.59 1.73
C ALA A 225 8.40 15.30 3.17
N TYR A 226 7.48 14.36 3.36
CA TYR A 226 6.86 14.03 4.64
C TYR A 226 7.43 12.77 5.31
N PHE A 227 8.46 12.17 4.73
CA PHE A 227 9.14 11.01 5.30
C PHE A 227 10.64 11.27 5.45
N GLU A 228 11.26 10.66 6.45
CA GLU A 228 12.71 10.57 6.53
C GLU A 228 13.22 9.49 5.57
N PRO A 229 14.29 9.78 4.81
CA PRO A 229 14.89 8.79 3.92
C PRO A 229 15.63 7.71 4.71
N ASN A 230 15.68 6.51 4.14
CA ASN A 230 16.60 5.45 4.53
C ASN A 230 17.03 4.71 3.25
N GLU A 231 17.99 5.31 2.55
CA GLU A 231 18.51 4.78 1.29
C GLU A 231 19.20 3.43 1.50
N ALA A 232 19.92 3.25 2.62
CA ALA A 232 20.63 2.02 2.92
C ALA A 232 19.69 0.80 3.03
N LEU A 233 18.58 0.94 3.77
CA LEU A 233 17.57 -0.12 3.86
C LEU A 233 16.85 -0.32 2.52
N SER A 234 16.47 0.76 1.83
CA SER A 234 15.83 0.68 0.51
C SER A 234 16.69 -0.05 -0.52
N GLU A 235 17.99 0.27 -0.60
CA GLU A 235 18.92 -0.36 -1.54
C GLU A 235 19.10 -1.84 -1.25
N ARG A 236 19.23 -2.23 0.04
CA ARG A 236 19.32 -3.64 0.44
C ARG A 236 18.09 -4.44 0.05
N ILE A 237 16.90 -3.90 0.32
CA ILE A 237 15.63 -4.52 -0.10
C ILE A 237 15.58 -4.65 -1.64
N ALA A 238 15.92 -3.59 -2.36
CA ALA A 238 15.89 -3.57 -3.83
C ALA A 238 16.89 -4.56 -4.46
N ASN A 239 18.04 -4.77 -3.83
CA ASN A 239 19.07 -5.71 -4.27
C ASN A 239 18.76 -7.17 -3.87
N GLY A 240 17.68 -7.43 -3.13
CA GLY A 240 17.34 -8.75 -2.62
C GLY A 240 18.32 -9.25 -1.55
N GLU A 241 18.94 -8.32 -0.81
CA GLU A 241 19.88 -8.62 0.26
C GLU A 241 19.16 -8.67 1.60
N TYR A 242 19.51 -9.64 2.46
CA TYR A 242 18.93 -9.74 3.80
C TYR A 242 19.23 -8.48 4.62
N ALA A 243 18.17 -7.76 5.01
CA ALA A 243 18.23 -6.58 5.86
C ALA A 243 17.88 -6.87 7.33
N THR A 244 18.48 -6.15 8.27
CA THR A 244 18.18 -6.29 9.70
C THR A 244 17.08 -5.33 10.17
N GLY A 245 16.83 -4.26 9.41
CA GLY A 245 15.90 -3.18 9.77
C GLY A 245 16.55 -2.04 10.57
N ASP A 246 17.86 -2.14 10.86
CA ASP A 246 18.65 -1.18 11.66
C ASP A 246 19.69 -0.42 10.80
N GLU A 247 19.64 -0.61 9.47
CA GLU A 247 20.49 0.10 8.52
C GLU A 247 20.30 1.63 8.55
#